data_AF-A0A851HM77-F1
#
_entry.id   AF-A0A851HM77-F1
#
_cell.length_a   1.000
_cell.length_b   1.000
_cell.length_c   1.000
_cell.angle_alpha   90.00
_cell.angle_beta   90.00
_cell.angle_gamma   90.00
#
_symmetry.space_group_name_H-M   'P 1'
#
loop_
_entity.id
_entity.type
_entity.pdbx_description
1 polymer ?
#
loop_
_entity_poly.entity_id
_entity_poly.type
_entity_poly.pdbx_seq_one_letter_code
_entity_poly.pdbx_strand_id
1 'polypeptide(L)'
;MLSKQRTPAEEMMMEQHTSWMTMTDDRNVRYHELYAALAWLKEVNEVDDEYLARWDISEWANWYRAMQVGPCTLNPAAPAWIRNVIGTNWSHDWSLPFPTIAQLWPTAHDWFQELELHDDFHLQVVRPDTNEANAAPHIDQLREAWEYVTEQPESVPLMLMNLLPPPPPTNTIIGEIAAFYVVVDRPNVYICDSLKTILDSPLRASANSIDEESLFVEAQVEHFAHPRILRAWEWMG
;
A
#
# COMPACT_ATOMS: atom_id res chain seq x y z
N MET A 1 48.46 25.49 -2.03
CA MET A 1 47.10 24.93 -1.95
C MET A 1 47.19 23.48 -2.40
N LEU A 2 47.14 22.55 -1.46
CA LEU A 2 47.23 21.12 -1.76
C LEU A 2 45.86 20.67 -2.29
N SER A 3 45.81 20.36 -3.58
CA SER A 3 44.72 19.57 -4.17
C SER A 3 44.73 18.23 -3.46
N LYS A 4 43.70 17.96 -2.63
CA LYS A 4 43.46 16.61 -2.11
C LYS A 4 43.07 15.76 -3.32
N GLN A 5 43.98 14.88 -3.74
CA GLN A 5 43.64 13.81 -4.66
C GLN A 5 42.56 12.96 -4.00
N ARG A 6 41.45 12.80 -4.72
CA ARG A 6 40.34 11.93 -4.30
C ARG A 6 40.84 10.49 -4.33
N THR A 7 40.37 9.70 -3.38
CA THR A 7 40.71 8.28 -3.32
C THR A 7 40.00 7.54 -4.46
N PRO A 8 40.53 6.39 -4.91
CA PRO A 8 39.88 5.59 -5.95
C PRO A 8 38.42 5.21 -5.62
N ALA A 9 38.07 5.09 -4.33
CA ALA A 9 36.69 4.84 -3.88
C ALA A 9 35.79 6.08 -4.00
N GLU A 10 36.30 7.27 -3.75
CA GLU A 10 35.58 8.53 -3.95
C GLU A 10 35.42 8.87 -5.44
N GLU A 11 36.40 8.50 -6.27
CA GLU A 11 36.29 8.57 -7.73
C GLU A 11 35.28 7.54 -8.25
N MET A 12 35.26 6.31 -7.74
CA MET A 12 34.25 5.30 -8.11
C MET A 12 32.83 5.71 -7.70
N MET A 13 32.64 6.24 -6.47
CA MET A 13 31.32 6.70 -6.03
C MET A 13 30.84 7.90 -6.86
N MET A 14 31.73 8.84 -7.23
CA MET A 14 31.37 9.95 -8.11
C MET A 14 31.18 9.54 -9.57
N GLU A 15 31.98 8.62 -10.11
CA GLU A 15 31.81 8.11 -11.48
C GLU A 15 30.51 7.31 -11.58
N GLN A 16 30.16 6.54 -10.55
CA GLN A 16 28.81 6.01 -10.40
C GLN A 16 27.82 7.18 -10.36
N HIS A 17 27.90 8.11 -9.40
CA HIS A 17 26.99 9.26 -9.28
C HIS A 17 26.79 10.07 -10.59
N THR A 18 27.86 10.23 -11.38
CA THR A 18 27.87 11.01 -12.63
C THR A 18 27.36 10.18 -13.80
N SER A 19 27.61 8.86 -13.80
CA SER A 19 27.03 7.91 -14.76
C SER A 19 25.53 7.72 -14.53
N TRP A 20 25.04 7.75 -13.29
CA TRP A 20 23.60 7.69 -12.98
C TRP A 20 22.87 9.00 -13.37
N MET A 21 23.54 10.15 -13.37
CA MET A 21 22.93 11.45 -13.71
C MET A 21 22.52 11.60 -15.19
N THR A 22 23.00 10.75 -16.10
CA THR A 22 22.70 10.82 -17.54
C THR A 22 22.09 9.55 -18.12
N MET A 23 21.85 8.52 -17.30
CA MET A 23 21.12 7.33 -17.74
C MET A 23 19.63 7.65 -17.73
N THR A 24 19.02 7.65 -18.92
CA THR A 24 17.58 7.44 -19.04
C THR A 24 17.43 5.94 -19.21
N ASP A 25 17.04 5.23 -18.15
CA ASP A 25 16.47 3.90 -18.34
C ASP A 25 15.14 4.08 -19.09
N ASP A 26 14.71 3.07 -19.84
CA ASP A 26 13.67 3.03 -20.90
C ASP A 26 12.24 3.45 -20.45
N ARG A 27 12.13 4.11 -19.28
CA ARG A 27 10.93 4.45 -18.49
C ARG A 27 10.94 5.90 -17.97
N ASN A 28 11.57 6.84 -18.68
CA ASN A 28 11.37 8.30 -18.59
C ASN A 28 11.36 8.95 -17.19
N VAL A 29 12.20 8.52 -16.24
CA VAL A 29 12.41 9.27 -14.98
C VAL A 29 13.74 10.00 -15.04
N ARG A 30 13.72 11.30 -14.78
CA ARG A 30 14.93 12.09 -14.61
C ARG A 30 15.41 11.94 -13.17
N TYR A 31 16.56 11.30 -12.97
CA TYR A 31 17.09 11.03 -11.64
C TYR A 31 17.19 12.26 -10.72
N HIS A 32 17.52 13.44 -11.25
CA HIS A 32 17.57 14.66 -10.43
C HIS A 32 16.20 15.05 -9.86
N GLU A 33 15.11 14.81 -10.60
CA GLU A 33 13.75 15.09 -10.15
C GLU A 33 13.30 14.04 -9.11
N LEU A 34 13.66 12.77 -9.34
CA LEU A 34 13.48 11.70 -8.35
C LEU A 34 14.20 12.01 -7.03
N TYR A 35 15.47 12.39 -7.07
CA TYR A 35 16.23 12.72 -5.86
C TYR A 35 15.67 13.94 -5.11
N ALA A 36 15.12 14.93 -5.83
CA ALA A 36 14.42 16.05 -5.20
C ALA A 36 13.15 15.58 -4.48
N ALA A 37 12.39 14.66 -5.08
CA ALA A 37 11.20 14.08 -4.46
C ALA A 37 11.56 13.21 -3.23
N LEU A 38 12.65 12.43 -3.30
CA LEU A 38 13.15 11.67 -2.14
C LEU A 38 13.67 12.59 -1.04
N ALA A 39 14.29 13.73 -1.36
CA ALA A 39 14.68 14.72 -0.37
C ALA A 39 13.46 15.31 0.37
N TRP A 40 12.40 15.64 -0.37
CA TRP A 40 11.13 16.03 0.23
C TRP A 40 10.54 14.94 1.14
N LEU A 41 10.58 13.67 0.71
CA LEU A 41 10.07 12.56 1.50
C LEU A 41 10.82 12.38 2.83
N LYS A 42 12.16 12.52 2.80
CA LYS A 42 13.01 12.52 4.00
C LYS A 42 12.63 13.62 4.98
N GLU A 43 12.36 14.82 4.48
CA GLU A 43 11.94 15.95 5.33
C GLU A 43 10.58 15.72 6.00
N VAL A 44 9.62 15.14 5.27
CA VAL A 44 8.26 14.91 5.80
C VAL A 44 8.22 13.76 6.81
N ASN A 45 9.04 12.72 6.63
CA ASN A 45 9.03 11.53 7.48
C ASN A 45 10.18 11.45 8.48
N GLU A 46 11.09 12.43 8.48
CA GLU A 46 12.30 12.44 9.30
C GLU A 46 13.18 11.16 9.11
N VAL A 47 13.21 10.62 7.89
CA VAL A 47 14.02 9.44 7.53
C VAL A 47 15.31 9.84 6.80
N ASP A 48 16.32 8.98 6.85
CA ASP A 48 17.63 9.21 6.24
C ASP A 48 17.86 8.37 4.97
N ASP A 49 19.02 8.56 4.33
CA ASP A 49 19.39 7.82 3.12
C ASP A 49 19.60 6.32 3.39
N GLU A 50 20.01 5.93 4.59
CA GLU A 50 20.18 4.52 4.97
C GLU A 50 18.83 3.82 5.05
N TYR A 51 17.80 4.49 5.57
CA TYR A 51 16.44 4.00 5.58
C TYR A 51 15.89 3.81 4.16
N LEU A 52 16.01 4.83 3.30
CA LEU A 52 15.51 4.74 1.91
C LEU A 52 16.26 3.69 1.08
N ALA A 53 17.52 3.41 1.39
CA ALA A 53 18.35 2.40 0.72
C ALA A 53 17.91 0.94 0.97
N ARG A 54 16.88 0.71 1.79
CA ARG A 54 16.23 -0.60 1.93
C ARG A 54 15.51 -1.05 0.66
N TRP A 55 15.16 -0.12 -0.23
CA TRP A 55 14.51 -0.39 -1.52
C TRP A 55 15.40 0.00 -2.69
N ASP A 56 15.20 -0.68 -3.82
CA ASP A 56 15.94 -0.39 -5.05
C ASP A 56 15.50 0.95 -5.66
N ILE A 57 16.42 1.63 -6.35
CA ILE A 57 16.13 2.93 -6.98
C ILE A 57 15.03 2.82 -8.05
N SER A 58 14.86 1.66 -8.68
CA SER A 58 13.79 1.41 -9.65
C SER A 58 12.39 1.35 -9.00
N GLU A 59 12.29 0.91 -7.75
CA GLU A 59 11.05 0.95 -6.97
C GLU A 59 10.66 2.41 -6.68
N TRP A 60 11.61 3.22 -6.23
CA TRP A 60 11.44 4.66 -6.06
C TRP A 60 11.12 5.38 -7.37
N ALA A 61 11.70 4.95 -8.49
CA ALA A 61 11.37 5.50 -9.80
C ALA A 61 9.90 5.21 -10.18
N ASN A 62 9.37 4.03 -9.86
CA ASN A 62 7.96 3.70 -10.10
C ASN A 62 7.02 4.50 -9.18
N TRP A 63 7.35 4.66 -7.90
CA TRP A 63 6.66 5.57 -6.98
C TRP A 63 6.61 6.99 -7.56
N TYR A 64 7.75 7.51 -8.01
CA TYR A 64 7.82 8.86 -8.59
C TYR A 64 6.99 8.98 -9.87
N ARG A 65 7.01 7.98 -10.76
CA ARG A 65 6.15 7.95 -11.96
C ARG A 65 4.67 8.01 -11.60
N ALA A 66 4.26 7.31 -10.55
CA ALA A 66 2.89 7.33 -10.06
C ALA A 66 2.55 8.70 -9.42
N MET A 67 3.45 9.28 -8.63
CA MET A 67 3.30 10.61 -8.04
C MET A 67 3.15 11.74 -9.08
N GLN A 68 3.82 11.63 -10.23
CA GLN A 68 3.83 12.69 -11.25
C GLN A 68 2.54 12.80 -12.08
N VAL A 69 1.66 11.79 -12.06
CA VAL A 69 0.41 11.86 -12.81
C VAL A 69 -0.70 12.50 -11.98
N GLY A 70 -1.51 13.34 -12.63
CA GLY A 70 -2.61 14.04 -11.98
C GLY A 70 -3.74 13.12 -11.53
N PRO A 71 -4.66 13.63 -10.70
CA PRO A 71 -5.84 12.88 -10.28
C PRO A 71 -6.68 12.45 -11.50
N CYS A 72 -7.47 11.40 -11.34
CA CYS A 72 -8.36 10.87 -12.37
C CYS A 72 -7.63 10.30 -13.62
N THR A 73 -6.36 9.92 -13.50
CA THR A 73 -5.60 9.26 -14.57
C THR A 73 -5.35 7.79 -14.23
N LEU A 74 -5.07 6.95 -15.24
CA LEU A 74 -4.65 5.57 -15.00
C LEU A 74 -3.22 5.54 -14.47
N ASN A 75 -2.95 4.68 -13.48
CA ASN A 75 -1.64 4.57 -12.85
C ASN A 75 -0.55 4.09 -13.84
N PRO A 76 0.48 4.92 -14.15
CA PRO A 76 1.50 4.59 -15.16
C PRO A 76 2.49 3.52 -14.72
N ALA A 77 2.57 3.23 -13.41
CA ALA A 77 3.48 2.27 -12.82
C ALA A 77 2.82 0.90 -12.62
N ALA A 78 1.48 0.82 -12.61
CA ALA A 78 0.76 -0.42 -12.46
C ALA A 78 0.62 -1.22 -13.78
N PRO A 79 0.67 -2.56 -13.74
CA PRO A 79 0.30 -3.43 -14.86
C PRO A 79 -1.09 -3.13 -15.41
N ALA A 80 -1.33 -3.50 -16.67
CA ALA A 80 -2.60 -3.20 -17.36
C ALA A 80 -3.83 -3.80 -16.65
N TRP A 81 -3.71 -5.01 -16.11
CA TRP A 81 -4.82 -5.66 -15.41
C TRP A 81 -5.15 -4.95 -14.09
N ILE A 82 -4.13 -4.62 -13.27
CA ILE A 82 -4.30 -3.82 -12.05
C ILE A 82 -4.96 -2.47 -12.35
N ARG A 83 -4.50 -1.77 -13.40
CA ARG A 83 -5.09 -0.49 -13.82
C ARG A 83 -6.59 -0.58 -14.10
N ASN A 84 -7.06 -1.70 -14.63
CA ASN A 84 -8.48 -1.89 -14.89
C ASN A 84 -9.28 -2.08 -13.58
N VAL A 85 -8.68 -2.71 -12.58
CA VAL A 85 -9.28 -2.95 -11.25
C VAL A 85 -9.33 -1.67 -10.43
N ILE A 86 -8.20 -0.97 -10.27
CA ILE A 86 -8.10 0.22 -9.41
C ILE A 86 -8.64 1.49 -10.07
N GLY A 87 -8.88 1.44 -11.39
CA GLY A 87 -9.38 2.57 -12.17
C GLY A 87 -8.53 3.82 -12.01
N THR A 88 -9.17 4.92 -11.59
CA THR A 88 -8.52 6.22 -11.42
C THR A 88 -8.47 6.70 -9.96
N ASN A 89 -8.94 5.89 -9.01
CA ASN A 89 -9.00 6.21 -7.59
C ASN A 89 -7.99 5.32 -6.83
N TRP A 90 -6.71 5.64 -6.98
CA TRP A 90 -5.62 4.74 -6.55
C TRP A 90 -4.52 5.41 -5.74
N SER A 91 -4.59 6.71 -5.45
CA SER A 91 -3.63 7.34 -4.54
C SER A 91 -4.16 8.63 -3.94
N HIS A 92 -3.90 8.83 -2.65
CA HIS A 92 -4.32 9.99 -1.87
C HIS A 92 -3.18 10.62 -1.08
N ASP A 93 -2.10 9.89 -0.84
CA ASP A 93 -0.95 10.35 -0.07
C ASP A 93 0.36 9.81 -0.70
N TRP A 94 1.35 10.67 -0.91
CA TRP A 94 2.66 10.26 -1.41
C TRP A 94 3.75 10.33 -0.35
N SER A 95 3.37 10.61 0.90
CA SER A 95 4.28 10.80 2.01
C SER A 95 4.63 9.51 2.75
N LEU A 96 4.16 8.32 2.34
CA LEU A 96 4.61 7.08 2.97
C LEU A 96 6.14 6.91 2.80
N PRO A 97 6.87 6.54 3.86
CA PRO A 97 8.33 6.48 3.83
C PRO A 97 8.87 5.28 3.03
N PHE A 98 8.05 4.60 2.24
CA PHE A 98 8.41 3.44 1.41
C PHE A 98 7.78 3.56 0.03
N PRO A 99 8.33 2.94 -1.01
CA PRO A 99 7.82 3.08 -2.36
C PRO A 99 6.47 2.37 -2.48
N THR A 100 5.43 3.14 -2.76
CA THR A 100 4.10 2.64 -3.15
C THR A 100 3.76 3.17 -4.54
N ILE A 101 3.05 2.38 -5.34
CA ILE A 101 2.49 2.86 -6.61
C ILE A 101 1.01 3.13 -6.49
N ALA A 102 0.31 2.59 -5.49
CA ALA A 102 -1.08 2.90 -5.23
C ALA A 102 -1.43 2.70 -3.74
N GLN A 103 -2.34 3.53 -3.24
CA GLN A 103 -2.97 3.39 -1.95
C GLN A 103 -4.46 3.24 -2.17
N LEU A 104 -4.98 2.09 -1.78
CA LEU A 104 -6.36 1.71 -2.01
C LEU A 104 -7.06 1.76 -0.67
N TRP A 105 -7.83 2.83 -0.47
CA TRP A 105 -8.61 3.01 0.73
C TRP A 105 -9.93 3.75 0.46
N PRO A 106 -11.08 3.14 0.79
CA PRO A 106 -11.27 1.70 1.02
C PRO A 106 -11.27 0.92 -0.30
N THR A 107 -10.96 -0.37 -0.26
CA THR A 107 -11.22 -1.27 -1.39
C THR A 107 -12.13 -2.42 -0.98
N ALA A 108 -13.23 -2.60 -1.71
CA ALA A 108 -14.16 -3.73 -1.60
C ALA A 108 -13.89 -4.81 -2.67
N HIS A 109 -12.81 -4.65 -3.45
CA HIS A 109 -12.42 -5.60 -4.49
C HIS A 109 -11.83 -6.86 -3.87
N ASP A 110 -12.17 -8.03 -4.43
CA ASP A 110 -11.66 -9.30 -3.95
C ASP A 110 -10.23 -9.54 -4.45
N TRP A 111 -9.27 -9.03 -3.69
CA TRP A 111 -7.85 -9.20 -3.99
C TRP A 111 -7.36 -10.64 -3.80
N PHE A 112 -8.07 -11.47 -3.02
CA PHE A 112 -7.74 -12.89 -2.91
C PHE A 112 -8.07 -13.64 -4.19
N GLN A 113 -9.14 -13.27 -4.89
CA GLN A 113 -9.42 -13.76 -6.22
C GLN A 113 -8.33 -13.34 -7.22
N GLU A 114 -7.86 -12.09 -7.17
CA GLU A 114 -6.78 -11.65 -8.07
C GLU A 114 -5.48 -12.42 -7.84
N LEU A 115 -5.15 -12.76 -6.59
CA LEU A 115 -4.02 -13.62 -6.25
C LEU A 115 -4.10 -15.01 -6.91
N GLU A 116 -5.29 -15.52 -7.19
CA GLU A 116 -5.48 -16.80 -7.89
C GLU A 116 -5.42 -16.69 -9.41
N LEU A 117 -5.70 -15.50 -9.95
CA LEU A 117 -5.75 -15.23 -11.39
C LEU A 117 -4.39 -14.76 -11.95
N HIS A 118 -3.53 -14.19 -11.10
CA HIS A 118 -2.34 -13.47 -11.51
C HIS A 118 -1.07 -13.98 -10.82
N ASP A 119 -0.24 -14.73 -11.57
CA ASP A 119 1.08 -15.20 -11.11
C ASP A 119 2.07 -14.04 -10.82
N ASP A 120 1.80 -12.85 -11.37
CA ASP A 120 2.55 -11.61 -11.17
C ASP A 120 2.01 -10.75 -10.02
N PHE A 121 1.17 -11.31 -9.14
CA PHE A 121 0.63 -10.65 -7.96
C PHE A 121 0.84 -11.47 -6.69
N HIS A 122 1.25 -10.83 -5.61
CA HIS A 122 1.36 -11.46 -4.28
C HIS A 122 0.63 -10.59 -3.26
N LEU A 123 -0.04 -11.24 -2.30
CA LEU A 123 -0.61 -10.56 -1.14
C LEU A 123 0.22 -10.83 0.10
N GLN A 124 0.42 -9.78 0.89
CA GLN A 124 1.01 -9.89 2.21
C GLN A 124 0.31 -8.98 3.20
N VAL A 125 0.45 -9.29 4.48
CA VAL A 125 -0.04 -8.45 5.58
C VAL A 125 1.11 -7.59 6.07
N VAL A 126 0.88 -6.29 6.27
CA VAL A 126 1.86 -5.41 6.94
C VAL A 126 2.23 -6.04 8.27
N ARG A 127 3.53 -6.31 8.47
CA ARG A 127 4.05 -6.73 9.77
C ARG A 127 4.86 -5.59 10.38
N PRO A 128 4.61 -5.21 11.65
CA PRO A 128 5.50 -4.28 12.33
C PRO A 128 6.90 -4.90 12.44
N ASP A 129 7.93 -4.08 12.22
CA ASP A 129 9.34 -4.41 12.50
C ASP A 129 9.59 -4.68 14.00
N THR A 130 8.62 -4.38 14.87
CA THR A 130 8.70 -4.54 16.32
C THR A 130 7.91 -5.76 16.80
N ASN A 131 8.56 -6.58 17.64
CA ASN A 131 8.06 -7.79 18.30
C ASN A 131 6.89 -7.57 19.29
N GLU A 132 6.01 -6.59 19.07
CA GLU A 132 4.92 -6.27 19.98
C GLU A 132 3.65 -7.10 19.71
N ALA A 133 2.96 -7.41 20.80
CA ALA A 133 1.97 -8.48 20.98
C ALA A 133 0.61 -8.32 20.27
N ASN A 134 0.52 -7.55 19.19
CA ASN A 134 -0.62 -7.57 18.27
C ASN A 134 -0.19 -8.35 17.03
N ALA A 135 -0.21 -9.69 17.11
CA ALA A 135 0.11 -10.53 15.97
C ALA A 135 -0.80 -10.15 14.80
N ALA A 136 -0.23 -9.59 13.74
CA ALA A 136 -0.97 -9.38 12.50
C ALA A 136 -1.56 -10.73 12.05
N PRO A 137 -2.83 -10.76 11.59
CA PRO A 137 -3.44 -12.00 11.15
C PRO A 137 -2.64 -12.58 9.99
N HIS A 138 -2.61 -13.91 9.91
CA HIS A 138 -2.08 -14.59 8.74
C HIS A 138 -2.93 -14.25 7.52
N ILE A 139 -2.34 -14.28 6.32
CA ILE A 139 -3.07 -13.98 5.09
C ILE A 139 -4.27 -14.91 4.88
N ASP A 140 -4.15 -16.17 5.29
CA ASP A 140 -5.23 -17.15 5.23
C ASP A 140 -6.39 -16.81 6.18
N GLN A 141 -6.10 -16.23 7.35
CA GLN A 141 -7.15 -15.77 8.28
C GLN A 141 -7.91 -14.58 7.70
N LEU A 142 -7.22 -13.67 7.02
CA LEU A 142 -7.88 -12.56 6.32
C LEU A 142 -8.72 -13.05 5.14
N ARG A 143 -8.26 -14.08 4.42
CA ARG A 143 -9.05 -14.72 3.35
C ARG A 143 -10.33 -15.34 3.91
N GLU A 144 -10.22 -16.15 4.96
CA GLU A 144 -11.38 -16.77 5.62
C GLU A 144 -12.36 -15.70 6.15
N ALA A 145 -11.84 -14.62 6.72
CA ALA A 145 -12.67 -13.52 7.20
C ALA A 145 -13.37 -12.78 6.04
N TRP A 146 -12.68 -12.56 4.92
CA TRP A 146 -13.26 -11.96 3.71
C TRP A 146 -14.40 -12.80 3.15
N GLU A 147 -14.17 -14.11 2.98
CA GLU A 147 -15.17 -15.07 2.51
C GLU A 147 -16.40 -15.08 3.44
N TYR A 148 -16.17 -15.21 4.76
CA TYR A 148 -17.24 -15.22 5.76
C TYR A 148 -18.13 -13.96 5.71
N VAL A 149 -17.51 -12.78 5.59
CA VAL A 149 -18.23 -11.49 5.54
C VAL A 149 -18.98 -11.34 4.22
N THR A 150 -18.37 -11.72 3.10
CA THR A 150 -19.00 -11.67 1.78
C THR A 150 -20.27 -12.53 1.70
N GLU A 151 -20.31 -13.64 2.45
CA GLU A 151 -21.49 -14.51 2.55
C GLU A 151 -22.64 -13.90 3.38
N GLN A 152 -22.42 -12.84 4.16
CA GLN A 152 -23.48 -12.21 4.95
C GLN A 152 -24.18 -11.11 4.13
N PRO A 153 -25.51 -11.19 3.91
CA PRO A 153 -26.23 -10.25 3.04
C PRO A 153 -26.23 -8.79 3.50
N GLU A 154 -25.94 -8.53 4.77
CA GLU A 154 -26.00 -7.20 5.40
C GLU A 154 -24.61 -6.71 5.82
N SER A 155 -23.55 -7.19 5.14
CA SER A 155 -22.20 -6.70 5.36
C SER A 155 -21.34 -6.63 4.10
N VAL A 156 -20.33 -5.77 4.14
CA VAL A 156 -19.34 -5.59 3.07
C VAL A 156 -17.94 -5.59 3.69
N PRO A 157 -17.03 -6.46 3.25
CA PRO A 157 -15.64 -6.41 3.67
C PRO A 157 -14.91 -5.28 2.94
N LEU A 158 -14.03 -4.58 3.65
CA LEU A 158 -13.19 -3.53 3.11
C LEU A 158 -11.75 -3.72 3.55
N MET A 159 -10.81 -3.36 2.68
CA MET A 159 -9.38 -3.33 3.01
C MET A 159 -8.78 -1.94 2.83
N LEU A 160 -7.73 -1.68 3.62
CA LEU A 160 -6.69 -0.72 3.29
C LEU A 160 -5.53 -1.50 2.71
N MET A 161 -5.13 -1.17 1.48
CA MET A 161 -4.05 -1.87 0.80
C MET A 161 -3.11 -0.90 0.10
N ASN A 162 -1.81 -1.13 0.23
CA ASN A 162 -0.78 -0.48 -0.56
C ASN A 162 -0.33 -1.41 -1.68
N LEU A 163 -0.24 -0.93 -2.92
CA LEU A 163 0.41 -1.66 -4.00
C LEU A 163 1.87 -1.23 -4.06
N LEU A 164 2.78 -2.15 -3.76
CA LEU A 164 4.21 -1.91 -3.84
C LEU A 164 4.71 -2.22 -5.26
N PRO A 165 5.65 -1.42 -5.80
CA PRO A 165 6.28 -1.75 -7.08
C PRO A 165 7.08 -3.06 -6.97
N PRO A 166 7.34 -3.72 -8.11
CA PRO A 166 8.07 -4.98 -8.10
C PRO A 166 9.58 -4.71 -7.87
N PRO A 167 10.24 -5.41 -6.93
CA PRO A 167 11.69 -5.32 -6.80
C PRO A 167 12.38 -6.03 -7.97
N PRO A 168 13.48 -5.50 -8.54
CA PRO A 168 14.25 -6.21 -9.56
C PRO A 168 14.81 -7.55 -9.05
N PRO A 169 14.90 -8.60 -9.90
CA PRO A 169 14.51 -8.66 -11.31
C PRO A 169 13.05 -9.08 -11.54
N THR A 170 12.22 -9.05 -10.50
CA THR A 170 10.84 -9.54 -10.58
C THR A 170 9.94 -8.51 -11.26
N ASN A 171 8.80 -8.99 -11.76
CA ASN A 171 7.69 -8.13 -12.21
C ASN A 171 6.46 -8.30 -11.31
N THR A 172 6.65 -8.85 -10.11
CA THR A 172 5.56 -9.21 -9.20
C THR A 172 5.16 -8.00 -8.36
N ILE A 173 3.91 -7.55 -8.51
CA ILE A 173 3.33 -6.52 -7.65
C ILE A 173 2.96 -7.14 -6.32
N ILE A 174 3.22 -6.42 -5.23
CA ILE A 174 2.84 -6.84 -3.89
C ILE A 174 1.67 -5.97 -3.43
N GLY A 175 0.52 -6.59 -3.17
CA GLY A 175 -0.58 -5.97 -2.44
C GLY A 175 -0.38 -6.17 -0.95
N GLU A 176 -0.03 -5.09 -0.26
CA GLU A 176 0.25 -5.08 1.16
C GLU A 176 -0.98 -4.60 1.93
N ILE A 177 -1.64 -5.52 2.62
CA ILE A 177 -2.86 -5.28 3.39
C ILE A 177 -2.46 -4.68 4.75
N ALA A 178 -2.87 -3.44 4.99
CA ALA A 178 -2.58 -2.69 6.20
C ALA A 178 -3.77 -2.65 7.17
N ALA A 179 -4.98 -2.87 6.68
CA ALA A 179 -6.16 -2.97 7.53
C ALA A 179 -7.32 -3.73 6.85
N PHE A 180 -8.21 -4.27 7.69
CA PHE A 180 -9.41 -4.99 7.31
C PHE A 180 -10.60 -4.50 8.15
N TYR A 181 -11.64 -4.04 7.48
CA TYR A 181 -12.86 -3.50 8.08
C TYR A 181 -14.07 -4.22 7.52
N VAL A 182 -15.17 -4.14 8.26
CA VAL A 182 -16.45 -4.67 7.83
C VAL A 182 -17.49 -3.60 8.03
N VAL A 183 -18.19 -3.22 6.96
CA VAL A 183 -19.40 -2.40 7.07
C VAL A 183 -20.58 -3.33 7.31
N VAL A 184 -21.42 -3.02 8.27
CA VAL A 184 -22.65 -3.77 8.58
C VAL A 184 -23.85 -2.82 8.63
N ASP A 185 -25.03 -3.26 8.20
CA ASP A 185 -26.26 -2.47 8.36
C ASP A 185 -26.68 -2.34 9.83
N ARG A 186 -26.46 -3.41 10.61
CA ARG A 186 -26.72 -3.41 12.06
C ARG A 186 -25.66 -4.21 12.80
N PRO A 187 -25.28 -3.81 14.04
CA PRO A 187 -24.35 -4.59 14.85
C PRO A 187 -24.90 -6.01 15.08
N ASN A 188 -24.26 -7.00 14.46
CA ASN A 188 -24.60 -8.40 14.62
C ASN A 188 -23.53 -9.09 15.49
N VAL A 189 -23.94 -9.54 16.68
CA VAL A 189 -23.05 -10.21 17.64
C VAL A 189 -22.39 -11.45 17.02
N TYR A 190 -23.08 -12.16 16.13
CA TYR A 190 -22.54 -13.34 15.46
C TYR A 190 -21.39 -13.01 14.52
N ILE A 191 -21.52 -11.92 13.72
CA ILE A 191 -20.42 -11.47 12.84
C ILE A 191 -19.20 -11.10 13.68
N CYS A 192 -19.42 -10.35 14.77
CA CYS A 192 -18.35 -9.97 15.68
C CYS A 192 -17.67 -11.19 16.32
N ASP A 193 -18.41 -12.19 16.78
CA ASP A 193 -17.80 -13.34 17.46
C ASP A 193 -17.09 -14.28 16.48
N SER A 194 -17.64 -14.47 15.27
CA SER A 194 -16.96 -15.22 14.21
C SER A 194 -15.66 -14.55 13.78
N LEU A 195 -15.68 -13.24 13.52
CA LEU A 195 -14.47 -12.52 13.11
C LEU A 195 -13.39 -12.50 14.20
N LYS A 196 -13.76 -12.38 15.48
CA LYS A 196 -12.80 -12.56 16.59
C LYS A 196 -12.15 -13.94 16.56
N THR A 197 -12.94 -14.97 16.25
CA THR A 197 -12.47 -16.35 16.22
C THR A 197 -11.53 -16.59 15.03
N ILE A 198 -11.90 -16.11 13.84
CA ILE A 198 -11.10 -16.27 12.61
C ILE A 198 -9.76 -15.52 12.72
N LEU A 199 -9.80 -14.26 13.15
CA LEU A 199 -8.63 -13.38 13.17
C LEU A 199 -7.76 -13.54 14.41
N ASP A 200 -8.20 -14.32 15.40
CA ASP A 200 -7.55 -14.47 16.72
C ASP A 200 -7.20 -13.11 17.37
N SER A 201 -8.04 -12.10 17.13
CA SER A 201 -7.80 -10.71 17.48
C SER A 201 -9.06 -10.08 18.09
N PRO A 202 -8.93 -9.26 19.15
CA PRO A 202 -10.06 -8.54 19.69
C PRO A 202 -10.52 -7.46 18.70
N LEU A 203 -11.68 -7.67 18.05
CA LEU A 203 -12.32 -6.64 17.23
C LEU A 203 -12.55 -5.38 18.08
N ARG A 204 -12.26 -4.22 17.52
CA ARG A 204 -12.55 -2.93 18.15
C ARG A 204 -13.66 -2.25 17.35
N ALA A 205 -14.69 -1.75 18.01
CA ALA A 205 -15.54 -0.76 17.36
C ALA A 205 -14.66 0.48 17.08
N SER A 206 -14.65 0.98 15.84
CA SER A 206 -13.89 2.18 15.51
C SER A 206 -14.49 3.35 16.30
N ALA A 207 -13.79 3.84 17.31
CA ALA A 207 -14.25 4.98 18.13
C ALA A 207 -13.79 6.34 17.58
N ASN A 208 -12.99 6.37 16.51
CA ASN A 208 -12.35 7.59 16.02
C ASN A 208 -12.61 7.81 14.53
N SER A 209 -13.29 8.93 14.24
CA SER A 209 -13.24 9.83 13.07
C SER A 209 -12.62 9.35 11.75
N ILE A 210 -12.94 8.14 11.28
CA ILE A 210 -12.90 7.94 9.84
C ILE A 210 -14.08 8.72 9.28
N ASP A 211 -13.91 9.43 8.17
CA ASP A 211 -15.02 10.09 7.49
C ASP A 211 -15.98 9.01 6.97
N GLU A 212 -16.88 8.55 7.83
CA GLU A 212 -17.76 7.40 7.62
C GLU A 212 -18.58 7.57 6.33
N GLU A 213 -18.95 8.81 6.00
CA GLU A 213 -19.70 9.13 4.77
C GLU A 213 -18.89 8.80 3.51
N SER A 214 -17.61 9.17 3.46
CA SER A 214 -16.73 8.85 2.32
C SER A 214 -16.56 7.34 2.14
N LEU A 215 -16.44 6.60 3.25
CA LEU A 215 -16.32 5.14 3.22
C LEU A 215 -17.59 4.46 2.72
N PHE A 216 -18.77 4.96 3.08
CA PHE A 216 -20.03 4.37 2.64
C PHE A 216 -20.29 4.54 1.15
N VAL A 217 -19.86 5.67 0.57
CA VAL A 217 -19.93 5.92 -0.87
C VAL A 217 -19.00 4.96 -1.61
N GLU A 218 -17.74 4.86 -1.19
CA GLU A 218 -16.75 3.98 -1.83
C GLU A 218 -17.09 2.49 -1.66
N ALA A 219 -17.67 2.10 -0.52
CA ALA A 219 -18.14 0.74 -0.25
C ALA A 219 -19.47 0.39 -0.94
N GLN A 220 -20.12 1.34 -1.63
CA GLN A 220 -21.41 1.16 -2.31
C GLN A 220 -22.53 0.59 -1.41
N VAL A 221 -22.51 0.95 -0.12
CA VAL A 221 -23.47 0.47 0.90
C VAL A 221 -24.71 1.35 1.01
N GLU A 222 -25.08 2.06 -0.05
CA GLU A 222 -26.24 2.99 -0.08
C GLU A 222 -27.57 2.31 0.27
N HIS A 223 -27.63 0.98 0.17
CA HIS A 223 -28.78 0.16 0.51
C HIS A 223 -28.89 -0.16 2.01
N PHE A 224 -27.85 0.11 2.81
CA PHE A 224 -27.90 -0.04 4.27
C PHE A 224 -28.68 1.11 4.89
N ALA A 225 -29.63 0.79 5.77
CA ALA A 225 -30.43 1.77 6.49
C ALA A 225 -29.63 2.48 7.58
N HIS A 226 -28.72 1.77 8.25
CA HIS A 226 -27.95 2.26 9.39
C HIS A 226 -26.48 1.79 9.36
N PRO A 227 -25.72 2.05 8.29
CA PRO A 227 -24.38 1.51 8.14
C PRO A 227 -23.48 1.84 9.34
N ARG A 228 -22.68 0.85 9.75
CA ARG A 228 -21.70 0.91 10.84
C ARG A 228 -20.42 0.23 10.41
N ILE A 229 -19.29 0.77 10.86
CA ILE A 229 -17.97 0.23 10.55
C ILE A 229 -17.45 -0.56 11.75
N LEU A 230 -17.19 -1.83 11.54
CA LEU A 230 -16.45 -2.69 12.45
C LEU A 230 -14.99 -2.71 12.02
N ARG A 231 -14.09 -2.27 12.91
CA ARG A 231 -12.65 -2.37 12.67
C ARG A 231 -12.20 -3.77 13.08
N ALA A 232 -12.03 -4.63 12.09
CA ALA A 232 -11.74 -6.03 12.34
C ALA A 232 -10.25 -6.25 12.62
N TRP A 233 -9.40 -5.61 11.82
CA TRP A 233 -7.97 -5.51 12.06
C TRP A 233 -7.43 -4.24 11.43
N GLU A 234 -6.45 -3.61 12.04
CA GLU A 234 -5.75 -2.45 11.48
C GLU A 234 -4.37 -2.39 12.09
N TRP A 235 -3.36 -2.22 11.25
CA TRP A 235 -2.05 -1.81 11.72
C TRP A 235 -2.10 -0.33 12.13
N MET A 236 -1.86 -0.05 13.42
CA MET A 236 -1.64 1.32 13.88
C MET A 236 -0.17 1.66 13.64
N GLY A 237 0.08 2.48 12.63
CA GLY A 237 1.33 3.26 12.54
C GLY A 237 1.37 4.36 13.57
#